data_AF-A0A6N9HR07-F1
#
_entry.id   AF-A0A6N9HR07-F1
#
_cell.length_a   1.000
_cell.length_b   1.000
_cell.length_c   1.000
_cell.angle_alpha   90.00
_cell.angle_beta   90.00
_cell.angle_gamma   90.00
#
_symmetry.space_group_name_H-M   'P 1'
#
loop_
_entity.id
_entity.type
_entity.pdbx_description
1 polymer ?
#
loop_
_entity_poly.entity_id
_entity_poly.type
_entity_poly.pdbx_seq_one_letter_code
_entity_poly.pdbx_strand_id
1 'polypeptide(L)'
;MSSTEVLATYETIAGLTNKMVMAAQSSDWDSLDRMENQCAAASVALMGGAAPVQGDARKRKIELLKQILANDRAIREVTEPWHNRLNG
;
A
#
# COMPACT_ATOMS: atom_id res chain seq x y z
N MET A 1 14.42 6.39 -10.94
CA MET A 1 13.14 6.07 -11.64
C MET A 1 12.61 7.30 -12.35
N SER A 2 12.10 7.13 -13.58
CA SER A 2 11.29 8.14 -14.29
C SER A 2 9.96 8.39 -13.59
N SER A 3 9.28 9.50 -13.91
CA SER A 3 7.98 9.82 -13.32
C SER A 3 6.90 8.77 -13.61
N THR A 4 6.97 8.13 -14.78
CA THR A 4 6.04 7.05 -15.17
C THR A 4 6.28 5.80 -14.35
N GLU A 5 7.54 5.39 -14.19
CA GLU A 5 7.90 4.23 -13.34
C GLU A 5 7.49 4.46 -11.89
N VAL A 6 7.65 5.68 -11.37
CA VAL A 6 7.21 6.03 -10.00
C VAL A 6 5.71 5.82 -9.85
N LEU A 7 4.91 6.30 -10.81
CA LEU A 7 3.46 6.09 -10.77
C LEU A 7 3.09 4.62 -10.87
N ALA A 8 3.68 3.88 -11.79
CA ALA A 8 3.43 2.45 -11.95
C ALA A 8 3.74 1.66 -10.67
N THR A 9 4.80 2.03 -9.94
CA THR A 9 5.11 1.42 -8.64
C THR A 9 4.05 1.74 -7.59
N TYR A 10 3.55 2.99 -7.50
CA TYR A 10 2.43 3.30 -6.60
C TYR A 10 1.13 2.57 -6.98
N GLU A 11 0.84 2.39 -8.26
CA GLU A 11 -0.30 1.61 -8.72
C GLU A 11 -0.17 0.13 -8.36
N THR A 12 1.03 -0.41 -8.46
CA THR A 12 1.35 -1.77 -8.03
C THR A 12 1.11 -1.95 -6.52
N ILE A 13 1.63 -1.03 -5.69
CA ILE A 13 1.45 -1.08 -4.23
C ILE A 13 -0.03 -0.91 -3.85
N ALA A 14 -0.75 0.01 -4.50
CA ALA A 14 -2.19 0.18 -4.27
C ALA A 14 -3.00 -1.09 -4.63
N GLY A 15 -2.65 -1.76 -5.73
CA GLY A 15 -3.26 -3.03 -6.12
C GLY A 15 -2.93 -4.18 -5.17
N LEU A 16 -1.69 -4.28 -4.69
CA LEU A 16 -1.26 -5.28 -3.73
C LEU A 16 -1.95 -5.08 -2.37
N THR A 17 -1.94 -3.87 -1.84
CA THR A 17 -2.60 -3.55 -0.56
C THR A 17 -4.11 -3.78 -0.62
N ASN A 18 -4.77 -3.57 -1.76
CA ASN A 18 -6.18 -3.92 -1.93
C ASN A 18 -6.41 -5.44 -1.86
N LYS A 19 -5.52 -6.26 -2.44
CA LYS A 19 -5.58 -7.73 -2.31
C LYS A 19 -5.28 -8.19 -0.89
N MET A 20 -4.38 -7.50 -0.19
CA MET A 20 -4.09 -7.76 1.23
C MET A 20 -5.33 -7.53 2.11
N VAL A 21 -6.14 -6.49 1.84
CA VAL A 21 -7.43 -6.30 2.54
C VAL A 21 -8.32 -7.54 2.38
N MET A 22 -8.47 -8.05 1.16
CA MET A 22 -9.29 -9.24 0.90
C MET A 22 -8.75 -10.48 1.62
N ALA A 23 -7.43 -10.69 1.58
CA ALA A 23 -6.78 -11.81 2.27
C ALA A 23 -6.94 -11.73 3.79
N ALA A 24 -6.76 -10.55 4.37
CA ALA A 24 -6.98 -10.33 5.81
C ALA A 24 -8.43 -10.64 6.20
N GLN A 25 -9.41 -10.11 5.45
CA GLN A 25 -10.83 -10.36 5.70
C GLN A 25 -11.22 -11.84 5.58
N SER A 26 -10.57 -12.59 4.70
CA SER A 26 -10.77 -14.05 4.55
C SER A 26 -9.88 -14.89 5.47
N SER A 27 -9.09 -14.28 6.37
CA SER A 27 -8.10 -14.96 7.21
C SER A 27 -7.05 -15.79 6.43
N ASP A 28 -6.76 -15.40 5.19
CA ASP A 28 -5.69 -16.01 4.38
C ASP A 28 -4.34 -15.35 4.70
N TRP A 29 -3.80 -15.72 5.87
CA TRP A 29 -2.58 -15.12 6.42
C TRP A 29 -1.33 -15.41 5.58
N ASP A 30 -1.27 -16.58 4.94
CA ASP A 30 -0.16 -16.95 4.07
C ASP A 30 -0.11 -16.05 2.82
N SER A 31 -1.26 -15.77 2.21
CA SER A 31 -1.30 -14.83 1.09
C SER A 31 -1.05 -13.40 1.54
N LEU A 32 -1.53 -13.01 2.73
CA LEU A 32 -1.26 -11.70 3.30
C LEU A 32 0.26 -11.46 3.46
N ASP A 33 0.98 -12.39 4.10
CA ASP A 33 2.43 -12.31 4.31
C ASP A 33 3.22 -12.27 2.98
N ARG A 34 2.85 -13.12 2.01
CA ARG A 34 3.46 -13.09 0.67
C ARG A 34 3.29 -11.74 -0.02
N MET A 35 2.14 -11.09 0.13
CA MET A 35 1.87 -9.80 -0.48
C MET A 35 2.53 -8.65 0.27
N GLU A 36 2.66 -8.75 1.60
CA GLU A 36 3.43 -7.80 2.40
C GLU A 36 4.89 -7.73 1.95
N ASN A 37 5.51 -8.89 1.74
CA ASN A 37 6.87 -8.99 1.18
C ASN A 37 7.00 -8.33 -0.21
N GLN A 38 5.99 -8.49 -1.07
CA GLN A 38 5.96 -7.84 -2.39
C GLN A 38 5.80 -6.32 -2.27
N CYS A 39 4.94 -5.83 -1.37
CA CYS A 39 4.79 -4.40 -1.08
C CYS A 39 6.10 -3.80 -0.55
N ALA A 40 6.80 -4.48 0.35
CA ALA A 40 8.09 -4.05 0.88
C ALA A 40 9.13 -3.92 -0.25
N ALA A 41 9.25 -4.94 -1.10
CA ALA A 41 10.16 -4.91 -2.25
C ALA A 41 9.85 -3.77 -3.23
N ALA A 42 8.58 -3.55 -3.55
CA ALA A 42 8.16 -2.44 -4.41
C ALA A 42 8.45 -1.06 -3.78
N SER A 43 8.30 -0.94 -2.46
CA SER A 43 8.57 0.30 -1.72
C SER A 43 10.06 0.64 -1.68
N VAL A 44 10.94 -0.37 -1.60
CA VAL A 44 12.39 -0.17 -1.68
C VAL A 44 12.81 0.51 -2.99
N ALA A 45 12.17 0.16 -4.11
CA ALA A 45 12.46 0.78 -5.40
C ALA A 45 12.24 2.30 -5.37
N LEU A 46 11.27 2.79 -4.59
CA LEU A 46 10.97 4.22 -4.45
C LEU A 46 12.01 4.98 -3.60
N MET A 47 12.80 4.29 -2.77
CA MET A 47 13.81 4.92 -1.92
C MET A 47 15.07 5.37 -2.67
N GLY A 48 15.34 4.79 -3.85
CA GLY A 48 16.55 5.05 -4.65
C GLY A 48 16.60 6.39 -5.40
N GLY A 49 15.66 7.31 -5.11
CA GLY A 49 15.55 8.58 -5.82
C GLY A 49 14.64 8.50 -7.05
N ALA A 50 13.66 9.39 -7.07
CA ALA A 50 12.62 9.47 -8.09
C ALA A 50 12.67 10.82 -8.81
N ALA A 51 12.50 10.80 -10.13
CA ALA A 51 12.23 12.04 -10.87
C ALA A 51 10.98 12.72 -10.29
N PRO A 52 10.95 14.06 -10.19
CA PRO A 52 9.77 14.78 -9.71
C PRO A 52 8.53 14.43 -10.53
N VAL A 53 7.46 14.04 -9.86
CA VAL A 53 6.14 13.82 -10.47
C VAL A 53 5.35 15.13 -10.37
N GLN A 54 4.87 15.66 -11.49
CA GLN A 54 4.23 16.98 -11.58
C GLN A 54 2.84 16.90 -12.24
N GLY A 55 2.09 18.00 -12.18
CA GLY A 55 0.78 18.11 -12.84
C GLY A 55 -0.20 17.02 -12.42
N ASP A 56 -0.91 16.44 -13.39
CA ASP A 56 -1.90 15.39 -13.14
C ASP A 56 -1.29 14.10 -12.61
N ALA A 57 -0.05 13.79 -12.99
CA ALA A 57 0.68 12.65 -12.43
C ALA A 57 0.90 12.82 -10.91
N ARG A 58 1.10 14.05 -10.43
CA ARG A 58 1.21 14.31 -8.99
C ARG A 58 -0.12 14.09 -8.27
N LYS A 59 -1.24 14.52 -8.87
CA LYS A 59 -2.59 14.30 -8.31
C LYS A 59 -2.87 12.79 -8.21
N ARG A 60 -2.58 12.05 -9.27
CA ARG A 60 -2.72 10.58 -9.31
C ARG A 60 -1.90 9.89 -8.23
N LYS A 61 -0.63 10.30 -8.04
CA LYS A 61 0.22 9.78 -6.95
C LYS A 61 -0.41 10.01 -5.57
N ILE A 62 -1.02 11.19 -5.33
CA ILE A 62 -1.68 11.50 -4.06
C ILE A 62 -2.91 10.61 -3.83
N GLU A 63 -3.71 10.36 -4.87
CA GLU A 63 -4.86 9.44 -4.79
C GLU A 63 -4.42 8.02 -4.42
N LEU A 64 -3.37 7.52 -5.06
CA LEU A 64 -2.81 6.20 -4.79
C LEU A 64 -2.30 6.09 -3.35
N LEU A 65 -1.60 7.11 -2.85
CA LEU A 65 -1.16 7.16 -1.44
C LEU A 65 -2.34 7.10 -0.47
N LYS A 66 -3.42 7.87 -0.73
CA LYS A 66 -4.63 7.81 0.11
C LYS A 66 -5.26 6.42 0.09
N GLN A 67 -5.31 5.77 -1.08
CA GLN A 67 -5.82 4.41 -1.20
C GLN A 67 -4.98 3.41 -0.40
N ILE A 68 -3.65 3.49 -0.51
CA ILE A 68 -2.71 2.63 0.25
C ILE A 68 -2.94 2.80 1.75
N LEU A 69 -3.01 4.04 2.25
CA LEU A 69 -3.26 4.31 3.67
C LEU A 69 -4.62 3.79 4.16
N ALA A 70 -5.66 3.89 3.31
CA ALA A 70 -6.98 3.34 3.62
C ALA A 70 -6.95 1.80 3.69
N ASN A 71 -6.25 1.16 2.76
CA ASN A 71 -6.06 -0.30 2.76
C ASN A 71 -5.29 -0.75 4.00
N ASP A 72 -4.19 -0.08 4.35
CA ASP A 72 -3.39 -0.39 5.55
C ASP A 72 -4.24 -0.29 6.82
N ARG A 73 -5.10 0.73 6.91
CA ARG A 73 -6.05 0.85 8.02
C ARG A 73 -7.00 -0.35 8.08
N ALA A 74 -7.60 -0.73 6.96
CA ALA A 74 -8.53 -1.86 6.89
C ALA A 74 -7.85 -3.19 7.24
N ILE A 75 -6.57 -3.37 6.88
CA ILE A 75 -5.78 -4.54 7.29
C ILE A 75 -5.60 -4.55 8.81
N ARG A 76 -5.16 -3.42 9.41
CA ARG A 76 -4.96 -3.30 10.86
C ARG A 76 -6.23 -3.53 11.67
N GLU A 77 -7.39 -3.12 11.15
CA GLU A 77 -8.68 -3.37 11.81
C GLU A 77 -8.95 -4.88 11.99
N VAL A 78 -8.40 -5.73 11.12
CA VAL A 78 -8.51 -7.19 11.22
C VAL A 78 -7.35 -7.81 12.01
N THR A 79 -6.11 -7.40 11.73
CA THR A 79 -4.90 -8.05 12.28
C THR A 79 -4.53 -7.57 13.68
N GLU A 80 -4.95 -6.37 14.07
CA GLU A 80 -4.59 -5.73 15.34
C GLU A 80 -5.84 -5.31 16.15
N PRO A 81 -6.76 -6.23 16.49
CA PRO A 81 -8.04 -5.88 17.14
C PRO A 81 -7.87 -5.29 18.55
N TRP A 82 -6.68 -5.37 19.15
CA TRP A 82 -6.34 -4.71 20.41
C TRP A 82 -6.11 -3.20 20.27
N HIS A 83 -5.79 -2.66 19.09
CA HIS A 83 -5.59 -1.21 18.91
C HIS A 83 -6.87 -0.39 19.11
N ASN A 84 -8.05 -0.96 18.85
CA ASN A 84 -9.33 -0.31 19.14
C ASN A 84 -9.68 -0.30 20.65
N ARG A 85 -8.94 -1.04 21.50
CA ARG A 85 -9.20 -1.16 22.94
C ARG A 85 -8.38 -0.19 23.80
N LEU A 86 -7.40 0.51 23.23
CA LEU A 86 -6.53 1.45 23.97
C LEU A 86 -7.04 2.90 23.99
N ASN A 87 -8.19 3.16 23.34
CA ASN A 87 -8.86 4.47 23.35
C ASN A 87 -10.05 4.50 24.35
N GLY A 88 -10.03 3.64 25.38
CA GLY A 88 -11.05 3.55 26.43
C GLY A 88 -10.60 4.16 27.75
#